data_AF-A0A8G0PLX9-F1
#
_entry.id   AF-A0A8G0PLX9-F1
#
_cell.length_a   1.000
_cell.length_b   1.000
_cell.length_c   1.000
_cell.angle_alpha   90.00
_cell.angle_beta   90.00
_cell.angle_gamma   90.00
#
_symmetry.space_group_name_H-M   'P 1'
#
loop_
_entity.id
_entity.type
_entity.pdbx_description
1 polymer ?
#
loop_
_entity_poly.entity_id
_entity_poly.type
_entity_poly.pdbx_seq_one_letter_code
_entity_poly.pdbx_strand_id
1 'polypeptide(L)'
;MAVSSTSSLLLYAAAGFSAFTVAAHTQMGFDTVLPSIRKFNPADPGLVAAKIGWMELNQGFVLMSIMAVKWARHGITGPYEKAFAAVYSISQVFFGAWYARVGFPVILIPLWGIPGLIGLSQLV
;
A
#
# COMPACT_ATOMS: atom_id res chain seq x y z
N MET A 1 -24.65 -3.90 9.59
CA MET A 1 -24.78 -5.04 8.65
C MET A 1 -23.71 -6.04 8.98
N ALA A 2 -24.02 -7.33 8.99
CA ALA A 2 -23.00 -8.36 9.14
C ALA A 2 -22.11 -8.39 7.88
N VAL A 3 -20.79 -8.50 8.06
CA VAL A 3 -19.84 -8.65 6.96
C VAL A 3 -19.97 -10.08 6.42
N SER A 4 -20.10 -10.26 5.11
CA SER A 4 -20.15 -11.61 4.52
C SER A 4 -18.80 -12.31 4.68
N SER A 5 -18.79 -13.65 4.71
CA SER A 5 -17.54 -14.42 4.79
C SER A 5 -16.60 -14.10 3.62
N THR A 6 -17.15 -13.85 2.43
CA THR A 6 -16.38 -13.48 1.23
C THR A 6 -15.77 -12.09 1.38
N SER A 7 -16.54 -11.09 1.81
CA SER A 7 -16.05 -9.74 2.09
C SER A 7 -14.94 -9.76 3.13
N SER A 8 -15.15 -10.50 4.22
CA SER A 8 -14.16 -10.68 5.29
C SER A 8 -12.87 -11.31 4.79
N LEU A 9 -12.96 -12.37 3.98
CA LEU A 9 -11.80 -13.03 3.38
C LEU A 9 -10.99 -12.08 2.47
N LEU A 10 -11.67 -11.31 1.61
CA LEU A 10 -11.03 -10.33 0.73
C LEU A 10 -10.30 -9.25 1.54
N LEU A 11 -10.88 -8.79 2.64
CA LEU A 11 -10.27 -7.80 3.53
C LEU A 11 -9.08 -8.37 4.31
N TYR A 12 -9.14 -9.61 4.78
CA TYR A 12 -7.97 -10.27 5.38
C TYR A 12 -6.85 -10.51 4.36
N ALA A 13 -7.19 -10.85 3.10
CA ALA A 13 -6.21 -10.91 2.03
C ALA A 13 -5.56 -9.54 1.82
N ALA A 14 -6.35 -8.47 1.69
CA ALA A 14 -5.84 -7.10 1.54
C ALA A 14 -4.92 -6.71 2.70
N ALA A 15 -5.23 -7.11 3.92
CA ALA A 15 -4.37 -6.93 5.07
C ALA A 15 -3.03 -7.66 4.90
N GLY A 16 -3.06 -8.95 4.55
CA GLY A 16 -1.86 -9.75 4.31
C GLY A 16 -0.97 -9.18 3.20
N PHE A 17 -1.55 -8.77 2.06
CA PHE A 17 -0.83 -8.10 0.98
C PHE A 17 -0.22 -6.77 1.43
N SER A 18 -0.94 -5.98 2.23
CA SER A 18 -0.43 -4.71 2.76
C SER A 18 0.76 -4.94 3.71
N ALA A 19 0.65 -5.89 4.64
CA ALA A 19 1.73 -6.24 5.56
C ALA A 19 2.96 -6.80 4.82
N PHE A 20 2.75 -7.69 3.85
CA PHE A 20 3.82 -8.20 3.01
C PHE A 20 4.52 -7.09 2.22
N THR A 21 3.77 -6.11 1.73
CA THR A 21 4.32 -4.96 0.99
C THR A 21 5.26 -4.15 1.88
N VAL A 22 4.96 -3.96 3.17
CA VAL A 22 5.89 -3.30 4.11
C VAL A 22 7.23 -4.02 4.15
N ALA A 23 7.21 -5.35 4.31
CA ALA A 23 8.43 -6.15 4.40
C ALA A 23 9.22 -6.09 3.07
N ALA A 24 8.56 -6.35 1.94
CA ALA A 24 9.20 -6.35 0.63
C ALA A 24 9.72 -4.96 0.21
N HIS A 25 8.97 -3.90 0.49
CA HIS A 25 9.35 -2.52 0.18
C HIS A 25 10.52 -2.04 1.04
N THR A 26 10.53 -2.42 2.33
CA THR A 26 11.66 -2.16 3.22
C THR A 26 12.91 -2.88 2.74
N GLN A 27 12.79 -4.18 2.41
CA GLN A 27 13.89 -4.96 1.87
C GLN A 27 14.44 -4.36 0.57
N MET A 28 13.58 -4.00 -0.38
CA MET A 28 13.98 -3.33 -1.62
C MET A 28 14.71 -2.00 -1.37
N GLY A 29 14.33 -1.28 -0.31
CA GLY A 29 15.04 -0.10 0.16
C GLY A 29 16.51 -0.38 0.44
N PHE A 30 16.79 -1.43 1.21
CA PHE A 30 18.16 -1.80 1.59
C PHE A 30 18.94 -2.49 0.47
N ASP A 31 18.28 -3.32 -0.33
CA ASP A 31 18.93 -4.14 -1.35
C ASP A 31 19.23 -3.35 -2.63
N THR A 32 18.34 -2.42 -3.00
CA THR A 32 18.38 -1.74 -4.30
C THR A 32 18.48 -0.22 -4.17
N VAL A 33 17.57 0.42 -3.44
CA VAL A 33 17.42 1.89 -3.48
C VAL A 33 18.58 2.59 -2.79
N LEU A 34 18.81 2.29 -1.51
CA LEU A 34 19.85 2.93 -0.72
C LEU A 34 21.25 2.70 -1.33
N PRO A 35 21.64 1.50 -1.80
CA PRO A 35 22.91 1.31 -2.49
C PRO A 35 23.05 2.14 -3.77
N SER A 36 21.99 2.22 -4.59
CA SER A 36 22.00 2.95 -5.87
C SER A 36 22.26 4.45 -5.71
N ILE A 37 21.92 5.00 -4.54
CA ILE A 37 22.04 6.44 -4.25
C ILE A 37 23.23 6.80 -3.35
N ARG A 38 24.05 5.82 -2.91
CA ARG A 38 25.22 6.06 -2.04
C ARG A 38 26.31 6.93 -2.67
N LYS A 39 26.39 6.93 -3.99
CA LYS A 39 27.41 7.69 -4.76
C LYS A 39 27.16 9.20 -4.82
N PHE A 40 25.97 9.66 -4.42
CA PHE A 40 25.60 11.08 -4.46
C PHE A 40 25.95 11.77 -3.15
N ASN A 41 25.99 13.11 -3.17
CA ASN A 41 26.25 13.91 -1.97
C ASN A 41 25.21 13.61 -0.88
N PRO A 42 25.59 13.05 0.28
CA PRO A 42 24.64 12.65 1.33
C PRO A 42 23.90 13.83 1.96
N ALA A 43 24.43 15.06 1.82
CA ALA A 43 23.81 16.28 2.31
C ALA A 43 22.87 16.96 1.30
N ASP A 44 22.71 16.40 0.10
CA ASP A 44 21.75 16.93 -0.88
C ASP A 44 20.31 16.85 -0.33
N PRO A 45 19.58 17.97 -0.22
CA PRO A 45 18.23 17.98 0.35
C PRO A 45 17.25 17.07 -0.39
N GLY A 46 17.36 16.96 -1.72
CA GLY A 46 16.51 16.10 -2.54
C GLY A 46 16.75 14.62 -2.26
N LEU A 47 18.02 14.22 -2.12
CA LEU A 47 18.40 12.87 -1.73
C LEU A 47 17.91 12.50 -0.33
N VAL A 48 18.04 13.40 0.64
CA VAL A 48 17.55 13.20 2.00
C VAL A 48 16.03 13.02 1.99
N ALA A 49 15.30 13.90 1.28
CA ALA A 49 13.86 13.80 1.13
C ALA A 49 13.41 12.48 0.47
N ALA A 50 14.10 12.03 -0.59
CA ALA A 50 13.80 10.77 -1.26
C ALA A 50 13.99 9.55 -0.32
N LYS A 51 15.03 9.55 0.51
CA LYS A 51 15.28 8.49 1.51
C LYS A 51 14.18 8.44 2.57
N ILE A 52 13.81 9.61 3.10
CA ILE A 52 12.73 9.71 4.10
C ILE A 52 11.42 9.26 3.48
N GLY A 53 11.05 9.79 2.31
CA GLY A 53 9.81 9.45 1.62
C GLY A 53 9.71 7.96 1.27
N TRP A 54 10.82 7.32 0.89
CA TRP A 54 10.86 5.87 0.70
C TRP A 54 10.46 5.12 1.98
N MET A 55 11.05 5.49 3.12
CA MET A 55 10.77 4.80 4.39
C MET A 55 9.39 5.15 4.96
N GLU A 56 8.93 6.37 4.77
CA GLU A 56 7.64 6.88 5.25
C GLU A 56 6.46 6.19 4.55
N LEU A 57 6.60 5.81 3.27
CA LEU A 57 5.55 5.11 2.51
C LEU A 57 5.05 3.83 3.22
N ASN A 58 5.93 3.16 3.97
CA ASN A 58 5.58 1.97 4.74
C ASN A 58 4.47 2.24 5.78
N GLN A 59 4.40 3.45 6.34
CA GLN A 59 3.36 3.82 7.30
C GLN A 59 1.96 3.65 6.70
N GLY A 60 1.79 4.03 5.43
CA GLY A 60 0.54 3.86 4.72
C GLY A 60 0.12 2.39 4.60
N PHE A 61 1.05 1.50 4.25
CA PHE A 61 0.78 0.06 4.15
C PHE A 61 0.50 -0.58 5.52
N VAL A 62 1.20 -0.16 6.58
CA VAL A 62 0.89 -0.62 7.95
C VAL A 62 -0.52 -0.21 8.36
N LEU A 63 -0.88 1.06 8.17
CA LEU A 63 -2.22 1.55 8.49
C LEU A 63 -3.30 0.83 7.68
N MET A 64 -3.07 0.62 6.38
CA MET A 64 -4.00 -0.14 5.55
C MET A 64 -4.17 -1.58 6.03
N SER A 65 -3.08 -2.26 6.42
CA SER A 65 -3.16 -3.60 6.99
C SER A 65 -4.04 -3.66 8.24
N ILE A 66 -3.85 -2.71 9.16
CA ILE A 66 -4.63 -2.64 10.41
C ILE A 66 -6.10 -2.36 10.10
N MET A 67 -6.36 -1.39 9.23
CA MET A 67 -7.73 -1.01 8.84
C MET A 67 -8.44 -2.15 8.11
N ALA A 68 -7.76 -2.88 7.23
CA ALA A 68 -8.33 -4.03 6.54
C ALA A 68 -8.71 -5.16 7.50
N VAL A 69 -7.90 -5.44 8.53
CA VAL A 69 -8.26 -6.39 9.62
C VAL A 69 -9.49 -5.91 10.39
N LYS A 70 -9.57 -4.62 10.72
CA LYS A 70 -10.74 -4.03 11.39
C LYS A 70 -11.99 -4.18 10.51
N TRP A 71 -11.89 -3.82 9.24
CA TRP A 71 -13.00 -3.88 8.28
C TRP A 71 -13.44 -5.31 8.00
N ALA A 72 -12.55 -6.30 8.04
CA ALA A 72 -12.92 -7.70 7.89
C ALA A 72 -13.90 -8.18 8.97
N ARG A 73 -13.92 -7.52 10.14
CA ARG A 73 -14.79 -7.84 11.28
C ARG A 73 -16.01 -6.93 11.39
N HIS A 74 -15.89 -5.68 10.93
CA HIS A 74 -16.89 -4.64 11.21
C HIS A 74 -17.42 -3.92 9.96
N GLY A 75 -16.85 -4.19 8.79
CA GLY A 75 -17.15 -3.53 7.52
C GLY A 75 -16.56 -2.12 7.42
N ILE A 76 -16.66 -1.52 6.23
CA ILE A 76 -16.28 -0.11 5.97
C ILE A 76 -17.53 0.76 6.09
N THR A 77 -17.86 1.16 7.31
CA THR A 77 -19.19 1.73 7.59
C THR A 77 -19.17 3.26 7.70
N GLY A 78 -18.12 3.83 8.30
CA GLY A 78 -18.04 5.27 8.56
C GLY A 78 -17.61 6.11 7.37
N PRO A 79 -18.00 7.40 7.31
CA PRO A 79 -17.58 8.30 6.22
C PRO A 79 -16.06 8.49 6.17
N TYR A 80 -15.40 8.59 7.33
CA TYR A 80 -13.94 8.71 7.40
C TYR A 80 -13.20 7.44 6.95
N GLU A 81 -13.77 6.27 7.21
CA GLU A 81 -13.19 4.99 6.77
C GLU A 81 -13.28 4.86 5.25
N LYS A 82 -14.42 5.23 4.67
CA LYS A 82 -14.62 5.27 3.22
C LYS A 82 -13.68 6.26 2.56
N ALA A 83 -13.52 7.45 3.15
CA ALA A 83 -12.58 8.45 2.66
C ALA A 83 -11.14 7.93 2.70
N PHE A 84 -10.73 7.31 3.81
CA PHE A 84 -9.41 6.69 3.94
C PHE A 84 -9.19 5.59 2.89
N ALA A 85 -10.14 4.65 2.75
CA ALA A 85 -10.08 3.59 1.76
C ALA A 85 -9.97 4.15 0.33
N ALA A 86 -10.75 5.18 0.01
CA ALA A 86 -10.76 5.81 -1.31
C ALA A 86 -9.45 6.55 -1.63
N VAL A 87 -8.98 7.42 -0.74
CA VAL A 87 -7.74 8.19 -0.93
C VAL A 87 -6.55 7.24 -1.08
N TYR A 88 -6.49 6.22 -0.23
CA TYR A 88 -5.44 5.21 -0.32
C TYR A 88 -5.51 4.46 -1.65
N SER A 89 -6.71 3.97 -2.03
CA SER A 89 -6.90 3.23 -3.27
C SER A 89 -6.54 4.04 -4.52
N ILE A 90 -6.96 5.31 -4.59
CA ILE A 90 -6.64 6.21 -5.70
C ILE A 90 -5.13 6.43 -5.80
N SER A 91 -4.47 6.67 -4.66
CA SER A 91 -3.02 6.88 -4.60
C SER A 91 -2.28 5.65 -5.13
N GLN A 92 -2.68 4.46 -4.67
CA GLN A 92 -2.10 3.18 -5.07
C GLN A 92 -2.27 2.91 -6.56
N VAL A 93 -3.47 3.14 -7.12
CA VAL A 93 -3.73 3.01 -8.56
C VAL A 93 -2.87 3.98 -9.37
N PHE A 94 -2.80 5.25 -8.93
CA PHE A 94 -1.99 6.27 -9.59
C PHE A 94 -0.50 5.92 -9.61
N PHE A 95 0.06 5.53 -8.45
CA PHE A 95 1.47 5.12 -8.37
C PHE A 95 1.73 3.84 -9.17
N GLY A 96 0.80 2.89 -9.19
CA GLY A 96 0.91 1.70 -10.03
C GLY A 96 0.97 2.07 -11.52
N ALA A 97 0.12 2.99 -11.98
CA ALA A 97 0.20 3.48 -13.35
C ALA A 97 1.55 4.15 -13.67
N TRP A 98 2.15 4.85 -12.70
CA TRP A 98 3.49 5.42 -12.86
C TRP A 98 4.58 4.35 -12.94
N TYR A 99 4.56 3.37 -12.03
CA TYR A 99 5.50 2.24 -12.05
C TYR A 99 5.41 1.40 -13.32
N ALA A 100 4.20 1.20 -13.85
CA ALA A 100 3.98 0.54 -15.14
C ALA A 100 4.68 1.30 -16.28
N ARG A 101 4.55 2.63 -16.32
CA ARG A 101 5.16 3.48 -17.35
C ARG A 101 6.69 3.46 -17.33
N VAL A 102 7.30 3.33 -16.14
CA VAL A 102 8.77 3.26 -16.00
C VAL A 102 9.33 1.84 -16.09
N GLY A 103 8.49 0.84 -16.42
CA GLY A 103 8.94 -0.53 -16.66
C GLY A 103 9.20 -1.36 -15.39
N PHE A 104 8.54 -1.04 -14.27
CA PHE A 104 8.63 -1.79 -13.00
C PHE A 104 7.32 -2.52 -12.68
N PRO A 105 6.93 -3.56 -13.45
CA PRO A 105 5.61 -4.19 -13.34
C PRO A 105 5.42 -5.02 -12.06
N VAL A 106 6.51 -5.48 -11.42
CA VAL A 106 6.43 -6.32 -10.20
C VAL A 106 5.68 -5.64 -9.06
N ILE A 107 5.75 -4.31 -9.00
CA ILE A 107 5.13 -3.48 -7.96
C ILE A 107 3.60 -3.34 -8.21
N LEU A 108 3.10 -3.64 -9.41
CA LEU A 108 1.68 -3.49 -9.74
C LEU A 108 0.77 -4.43 -8.95
N ILE A 109 1.25 -5.62 -8.60
CA ILE A 109 0.47 -6.62 -7.87
C ILE A 109 -0.03 -6.05 -6.54
N PRO A 110 0.81 -5.52 -5.63
CA PRO A 110 0.31 -4.89 -4.41
C PRO A 110 -0.44 -3.59 -4.67
N LEU A 111 0.07 -2.71 -5.56
CA LEU A 111 -0.51 -1.38 -5.78
C LEU A 111 -1.91 -1.44 -6.42
N TRP A 112 -2.25 -2.47 -7.19
CA TRP A 112 -3.60 -2.63 -7.76
C TRP A 112 -4.40 -3.73 -7.08
N GLY A 113 -3.73 -4.76 -6.57
CA GLY A 113 -4.36 -5.87 -5.85
C GLY A 113 -5.00 -5.43 -4.55
N ILE A 114 -4.32 -4.61 -3.73
CA ILE A 114 -4.89 -4.13 -2.46
C ILE A 114 -6.17 -3.30 -2.70
N PRO A 115 -6.18 -2.26 -3.58
CA PRO A 115 -7.40 -1.55 -3.93
C PRO A 115 -8.48 -2.44 -4.54
N GLY A 116 -8.10 -3.39 -5.39
CA GLY A 116 -9.04 -4.34 -6.01
C GLY A 116 -9.75 -5.20 -4.98
N LEU A 117 -9.01 -5.78 -4.03
CA LEU A 117 -9.57 -6.58 -2.94
C LEU A 117 -10.50 -5.76 -2.04
N ILE A 118 -10.10 -4.53 -1.69
CA ILE A 118 -10.94 -3.62 -0.90
C ILE A 118 -12.22 -3.27 -1.67
N GLY A 119 -12.12 -2.89 -2.94
CA GLY A 119 -13.28 -2.56 -3.76
C GLY A 119 -14.25 -3.74 -3.93
N LEU A 120 -13.73 -4.92 -4.26
CA LEU A 120 -14.52 -6.14 -4.41
C LEU A 120 -15.24 -6.53 -3.11
N SER A 121 -14.58 -6.33 -1.95
CA SER A 121 -15.20 -6.64 -0.65
C SER A 121 -16.46 -5.80 -0.35
N GLN A 122 -16.67 -4.68 -1.06
CA GLN A 122 -17.86 -3.84 -0.91
C GLN A 122 -19.03 -4.30 -1.79
N LEU A 123 -18.79 -5.28 -2.68
CA LEU A 123 -19.77 -5.79 -3.64
C LEU A 123 -20.34 -7.16 -3.25
N VAL A 124 -19.76 -7.84 -2.25
CA VAL A 124 -20.04 -9.24 -1.87
C VAL A 124 -20.25 -9.42 -0.38
#